data_AF-Q8STP8-F1
#
_entry.id   AF-Q8STP8-F1
#
_cell.length_a   1.000
_cell.length_b   1.000
_cell.length_c   1.000
_cell.angle_alpha   90.00
_cell.angle_beta   90.00
_cell.angle_gamma   90.00
#
_symmetry.space_group_name_H-M   'P 1'
#
loop_
_entity.id
_entity.type
_entity.pdbx_description
1 polymer ?
#
loop_
_entity_poly.entity_id
_entity_poly.type
_entity_poly.pdbx_seq_one_letter_code
_entity_poly.pdbx_strand_id
1 'polypeptide(L)'
;MSLPDRIIHTLKCMDRPSDIQPYRDVLAVSRKLPPREWHELCKLVKTNRIYNILRTDLSRKEAEVLGSALKKVSLNHVDDMIDVVVKKRDGNAPILLRYILEKKKKISVDAVQKYFCEELSRQISLKHLRLLHVMHKNYPSSINSTILDFCRSNGHPICKEILESAMDVVE
;
A
#
# COMPACT_ATOMS: atom_id res chain seq x y z
N MET A 1 -16.80 6.29 -37.67
CA MET A 1 -15.53 5.57 -37.46
C MET A 1 -15.70 4.13 -37.88
N SER A 2 -14.80 3.60 -38.70
CA SER A 2 -14.86 2.21 -39.14
C SER A 2 -14.41 1.26 -38.01
N LEU A 3 -14.79 -0.02 -38.08
CA LEU A 3 -14.34 -1.04 -37.12
C LEU A 3 -12.80 -1.12 -37.03
N PRO A 4 -12.05 -1.04 -38.15
CA PRO A 4 -10.58 -0.92 -38.12
C PRO A 4 -10.07 0.28 -37.33
N ASP A 5 -10.69 1.47 -37.47
CA ASP A 5 -10.27 2.66 -36.73
C ASP A 5 -10.45 2.50 -35.22
N ARG A 6 -11.51 1.81 -34.79
CA ARG A 6 -11.76 1.50 -33.37
C ARG A 6 -10.77 0.49 -32.83
N ILE A 7 -10.38 -0.51 -33.63
CA ILE A 7 -9.36 -1.50 -33.25
C ILE A 7 -7.99 -0.83 -33.13
N ILE A 8 -7.59 -0.04 -34.13
CA ILE A 8 -6.31 0.71 -34.11
C ILE A 8 -6.26 1.70 -32.95
N HIS A 9 -7.35 2.42 -32.69
CA HIS A 9 -7.44 3.33 -31.55
C HIS A 9 -7.31 2.58 -30.22
N THR A 10 -8.02 1.44 -30.08
CA THR A 10 -7.93 0.59 -28.87
C THR A 10 -6.51 0.05 -28.66
N LEU A 11 -5.86 -0.45 -29.72
CA LEU A 11 -4.48 -0.93 -29.67
C LEU A 11 -3.50 0.19 -29.30
N LYS A 12 -3.65 1.39 -29.87
CA LYS A 12 -2.85 2.57 -29.51
C LYS A 12 -3.09 3.06 -28.07
N CYS A 13 -4.27 2.82 -27.51
CA CYS A 13 -4.55 3.06 -26.10
C CYS A 13 -3.93 1.99 -25.19
N MET A 14 -3.80 0.74 -25.67
CA MET A 14 -3.12 -0.36 -24.97
C MET A 14 -1.59 -0.20 -24.98
N ASP A 15 -1.04 0.43 -26.01
CA ASP A 15 0.40 0.68 -26.18
C ASP A 15 0.95 1.88 -25.38
N ARG A 16 0.10 2.55 -24.58
CA ARG A 16 0.59 3.61 -23.69
C ARG A 16 1.33 2.97 -22.53
N PRO A 17 2.64 3.21 -22.37
CA PRO A 17 3.36 2.72 -21.20
C PRO A 17 2.64 3.25 -19.96
N SER A 18 2.39 2.35 -19.00
CA SER A 18 1.81 2.71 -17.71
C SER A 18 2.54 3.91 -17.14
N ASP A 19 1.84 4.79 -16.42
CA ASP A 19 2.46 5.97 -15.78
C ASP A 19 3.64 5.58 -14.86
N ILE A 20 3.74 4.32 -14.44
CA ILE A 20 4.87 3.78 -13.65
C ILE A 20 6.06 3.29 -14.49
N GLN A 21 5.89 3.03 -15.79
CA GLN A 21 6.87 2.35 -16.64
C GLN A 21 8.24 3.05 -16.68
N PRO A 22 8.34 4.39 -16.83
CA PRO A 22 9.64 5.07 -16.82
C PRO A 22 10.44 4.80 -15.54
N TYR A 23 9.76 4.64 -14.40
CA TYR A 23 10.39 4.33 -13.12
C TYR A 23 10.75 2.85 -13.01
N ARG A 24 9.94 1.96 -13.58
CA ARG A 24 10.26 0.53 -13.66
C ARG A 24 11.54 0.28 -14.44
N ASP A 25 11.68 0.91 -15.61
CA ASP A 25 12.85 0.74 -16.46
C ASP A 25 14.13 1.13 -15.71
N VAL A 26 14.08 2.23 -14.96
CA VAL A 26 15.19 2.67 -14.10
C VAL A 26 15.41 1.70 -12.93
N LEU A 27 14.34 1.21 -12.28
CA LEU A 27 14.45 0.27 -11.17
C LEU A 27 14.86 -1.14 -11.61
N ALA A 28 14.76 -1.49 -12.89
CA ALA A 28 15.27 -2.75 -13.41
C ALA A 28 16.80 -2.79 -13.38
N VAL A 29 17.45 -1.65 -13.64
CA VAL A 29 18.91 -1.53 -13.72
C VAL A 29 19.56 -0.89 -12.48
N SER A 30 18.81 -0.11 -11.71
CA SER A 30 19.31 0.62 -10.53
C SER A 30 18.56 0.23 -9.26
N ARG A 31 19.25 0.19 -8.11
CA ARG A 31 18.61 -0.08 -6.80
C ARG A 31 17.65 1.02 -6.35
N LYS A 32 17.82 2.26 -6.83
CA LYS A 32 17.04 3.44 -6.44
C LYS A 32 16.77 4.33 -7.66
N LEU A 33 15.73 5.15 -7.59
CA LEU A 33 15.51 6.21 -8.57
C LEU A 33 16.57 7.31 -8.38
N PRO A 34 17.21 7.80 -9.46
CA PRO A 34 18.03 8.99 -9.40
C PRO A 34 17.20 10.23 -9.00
N PRO A 35 17.86 11.34 -8.61
CA PRO A 35 17.16 12.51 -8.06
C PRO A 35 16.07 13.08 -8.98
N ARG A 36 16.30 13.07 -10.30
CA ARG A 36 15.35 13.58 -11.29
C ARG A 36 14.07 12.74 -11.32
N GLU A 37 14.20 11.43 -11.51
CA GLU A 37 13.07 10.51 -11.58
C GLU A 37 12.35 10.41 -10.25
N TRP A 38 13.08 10.49 -9.13
CA TRP A 38 12.47 10.57 -7.81
C TRP A 38 11.58 11.80 -7.65
N HIS A 39 12.05 12.97 -8.11
CA HIS A 39 11.29 14.21 -8.07
C HIS A 39 10.03 14.12 -8.95
N GLU A 40 10.16 13.55 -10.15
CA GLU A 40 9.01 13.34 -11.04
C GLU A 40 8.00 12.35 -10.46
N LEU A 41 8.45 11.26 -9.83
CA LEU A 41 7.55 10.34 -9.12
C LEU A 41 6.80 11.07 -8.00
N CYS A 42 7.50 11.92 -7.22
CA CYS A 42 6.87 12.72 -6.18
C CYS A 42 5.81 13.70 -6.72
N LYS A 43 5.97 14.22 -7.95
CA LYS A 43 4.93 15.03 -8.59
C LYS A 43 3.76 14.16 -9.04
N LEU A 44 4.05 13.03 -9.67
CA LEU A 44 3.06 12.09 -10.21
C LEU A 44 2.09 11.58 -9.15
N VAL A 45 2.60 11.19 -7.98
CA VAL A 45 1.77 10.66 -6.87
C VAL A 45 0.78 11.68 -6.29
N LYS A 46 0.94 12.97 -6.60
CA LYS A 46 -0.01 14.04 -6.23
C LYS A 46 -1.15 14.20 -7.24
N THR A 47 -1.10 13.50 -8.36
CA THR A 47 -2.10 13.59 -9.44
C THR A 47 -3.03 12.38 -9.42
N ASN A 48 -4.18 12.48 -10.07
CA ASN A 48 -5.14 11.37 -10.22
C ASN A 48 -4.57 10.16 -10.96
N ARG A 49 -3.42 10.29 -11.64
CA ARG A 49 -2.72 9.17 -12.30
C ARG A 49 -2.23 8.12 -11.31
N ILE A 50 -2.07 8.49 -10.04
CA ILE A 50 -1.70 7.55 -8.98
C ILE A 50 -2.66 6.36 -8.89
N TYR A 51 -3.96 6.57 -9.12
CA TYR A 51 -4.94 5.49 -9.06
C TYR A 51 -4.73 4.45 -10.17
N ASN A 52 -4.19 4.85 -11.33
CA ASN A 52 -3.83 3.90 -12.38
C ASN A 52 -2.64 3.05 -11.93
N ILE A 53 -1.64 3.70 -11.32
CA ILE A 53 -0.43 3.03 -10.82
C ILE A 53 -0.76 2.04 -9.71
N LEU A 54 -1.59 2.44 -8.74
CA LEU A 54 -2.00 1.59 -7.63
C LEU A 54 -2.70 0.31 -8.11
N ARG A 55 -3.38 0.35 -9.27
CA ARG A 55 -4.03 -0.81 -9.90
C ARG A 55 -3.07 -1.72 -10.67
N THR A 56 -1.84 -1.30 -10.97
CA THR A 56 -0.86 -2.11 -11.72
C THR A 56 -0.04 -3.02 -10.83
N ASP A 57 0.33 -4.23 -11.27
CA ASP A 57 1.12 -5.17 -10.47
C ASP A 57 2.53 -4.65 -10.20
N LEU A 58 2.78 -4.21 -8.97
CA LEU A 58 4.07 -3.66 -8.57
C LEU A 58 4.96 -4.78 -8.05
N SER A 59 6.23 -4.78 -8.44
CA SER A 59 7.23 -5.57 -7.71
C SER A 59 7.39 -5.06 -6.27
N ARG A 60 7.98 -5.87 -5.39
CA ARG A 60 8.27 -5.43 -4.01
C ARG A 60 9.06 -4.12 -3.99
N LYS A 61 10.04 -3.99 -4.89
CA LYS A 61 10.91 -2.82 -5.00
C LYS A 61 10.13 -1.59 -5.45
N GLU A 62 9.27 -1.74 -6.45
CA GLU A 62 8.39 -0.66 -6.92
C GLU A 62 7.42 -0.23 -5.81
N ALA A 63 6.83 -1.16 -5.07
CA ALA A 63 5.92 -0.84 -3.96
C ALA A 63 6.62 -0.05 -2.84
N GLU A 64 7.86 -0.39 -2.48
CA GLU A 64 8.64 0.35 -1.47
C GLU A 64 9.01 1.77 -1.96
N VAL A 65 9.39 1.91 -3.24
CA VAL A 65 9.71 3.22 -3.84
C VAL A 65 8.46 4.10 -3.94
N LEU A 66 7.35 3.55 -4.44
CA LEU A 66 6.07 4.25 -4.55
C LEU A 66 5.53 4.64 -3.18
N GLY A 67 5.55 3.70 -2.22
CA GLY A 67 5.15 3.95 -0.85
C GLY A 67 5.98 5.06 -0.19
N SER A 68 7.29 5.07 -0.42
CA SER A 68 8.16 6.15 0.06
C SER A 68 7.78 7.51 -0.55
N ALA A 69 7.41 7.55 -1.83
CA ALA A 69 6.95 8.79 -2.48
C ALA A 69 5.60 9.26 -1.88
N LEU A 70 4.64 8.35 -1.71
CA LEU A 70 3.35 8.61 -1.07
C LEU A 70 3.52 9.16 0.36
N LYS A 71 4.45 8.59 1.14
CA LYS A 71 4.78 9.07 2.48
C LYS A 71 5.41 10.46 2.46
N LYS A 72 6.24 10.79 1.47
CA LYS A 72 6.92 12.09 1.37
C LYS A 72 5.99 13.26 1.03
N VAL A 73 4.96 13.05 0.21
CA VAL A 73 4.12 14.14 -0.31
C VAL A 73 2.84 14.36 0.49
N SER A 74 2.21 15.54 0.44
CA SER A 74 0.81 15.64 0.92
C SER A 74 -0.12 14.91 -0.06
N LEU A 75 -0.88 13.94 0.45
CA LEU A 75 -1.85 13.16 -0.33
C LEU A 75 -3.25 13.72 -0.15
N ASN A 76 -3.98 13.91 -1.23
CA ASN A 76 -5.41 14.18 -1.19
C ASN A 76 -6.15 12.83 -1.32
N HIS A 77 -7.37 12.74 -0.79
CA HIS A 77 -8.25 11.55 -0.96
C HIS A 77 -7.59 10.24 -0.52
N VAL A 78 -7.08 10.18 0.71
CA VAL A 78 -6.35 9.00 1.21
C VAL A 78 -7.28 7.79 1.36
N ASP A 79 -8.53 7.99 1.75
CA ASP A 79 -9.52 6.91 1.84
C ASP A 79 -9.71 6.21 0.48
N ASP A 80 -9.81 6.97 -0.62
CA ASP A 80 -9.91 6.41 -1.98
C ASP A 80 -8.67 5.58 -2.37
N MET A 81 -7.47 6.02 -1.96
CA MET A 81 -6.23 5.28 -2.20
C MET A 81 -6.22 3.96 -1.43
N ILE A 82 -6.64 3.98 -0.16
CA ILE A 82 -6.77 2.78 0.66
C ILE A 82 -7.71 1.80 -0.01
N ASP A 83 -8.89 2.27 -0.41
CA ASP A 83 -9.91 1.49 -1.10
C ASP A 83 -9.37 0.79 -2.36
N VAL A 84 -8.61 1.50 -3.19
CA VAL A 84 -7.99 0.91 -4.38
C VAL A 84 -6.99 -0.19 -4.01
N VAL A 85 -6.16 0.04 -2.98
CA VAL A 85 -5.13 -0.91 -2.57
C VAL A 85 -5.73 -2.17 -1.93
N VAL A 86 -6.72 -2.02 -1.03
CA VAL A 86 -7.38 -3.16 -0.37
C VAL A 86 -8.18 -4.00 -1.37
N LYS A 87 -8.85 -3.37 -2.36
CA LYS A 87 -9.60 -4.08 -3.41
C LYS A 87 -8.70 -4.89 -4.32
N LYS A 88 -7.49 -4.40 -4.60
CA LYS A 88 -6.52 -5.11 -5.45
C LYS A 88 -5.99 -6.37 -4.78
N ARG A 89 -5.77 -6.34 -3.46
CA ARG A 89 -5.40 -7.49 -2.64
C ARG A 89 -4.18 -8.28 -3.17
N ASP A 90 -3.19 -7.58 -3.70
CA ASP A 90 -1.95 -8.20 -4.16
C ASP A 90 -0.97 -8.47 -3.01
N GLY A 91 0.08 -9.27 -3.24
CA GLY A 91 1.08 -9.62 -2.22
C GLY A 91 1.99 -8.45 -1.76
N ASN A 92 1.83 -7.25 -2.33
CA ASN A 92 2.55 -6.03 -1.98
C ASN A 92 1.62 -4.93 -1.42
N ALA A 93 0.31 -5.14 -1.38
CA ALA A 93 -0.67 -4.25 -0.78
C ALA A 93 -0.31 -3.88 0.67
N PRO A 94 0.18 -4.80 1.53
CA PRO A 94 0.59 -4.43 2.89
C PRO A 94 1.73 -3.40 2.92
N ILE A 95 2.61 -3.37 1.90
CA ILE A 95 3.70 -2.38 1.82
C ILE A 95 3.10 -0.99 1.58
N LEU A 96 2.20 -0.87 0.60
CA LEU A 96 1.57 0.41 0.26
C LEU A 96 0.70 0.93 1.42
N LEU A 97 -0.13 0.06 2.01
CA LEU A 97 -0.96 0.41 3.16
C LEU A 97 -0.10 0.87 4.34
N ARG A 98 1.02 0.19 4.62
CA ARG A 98 1.96 0.60 5.68
C ARG A 98 2.42 2.04 5.47
N TYR A 99 2.88 2.38 4.27
CA TYR A 99 3.36 3.73 3.97
C TYR A 99 2.26 4.81 4.02
N ILE A 100 1.04 4.46 3.61
CA ILE A 100 -0.11 5.37 3.70
C ILE A 100 -0.45 5.66 5.17
N LEU A 101 -0.53 4.62 6.02
CA LEU A 101 -0.85 4.75 7.44
C LEU A 101 0.28 5.35 8.28
N GLU A 102 1.54 5.25 7.83
CA GLU A 102 2.68 5.93 8.48
C GLU A 102 2.53 7.47 8.50
N LYS A 103 1.64 8.04 7.69
CA LYS A 103 1.36 9.49 7.66
C LYS A 103 0.47 9.98 8.81
N LYS A 104 -0.15 9.09 9.59
CA LYS A 104 -1.01 9.42 10.74
C LYS A 104 -2.12 10.43 10.42
N LYS A 105 -2.75 10.34 9.25
CA LYS A 105 -3.89 11.19 8.92
C LYS A 105 -5.13 10.75 9.69
N LYS A 106 -6.03 11.68 10.00
CA LYS A 106 -7.36 11.38 10.55
C LYS A 106 -8.27 10.88 9.42
N ILE A 107 -8.26 9.56 9.22
CA ILE A 107 -8.98 8.82 8.18
C ILE A 107 -9.64 7.58 8.79
N SER A 108 -10.65 7.00 8.13
CA SER A 108 -11.13 5.68 8.55
C SER A 108 -10.12 4.62 8.15
N VAL A 109 -9.85 3.68 9.07
CA VAL A 109 -8.97 2.53 8.83
C VAL A 109 -9.74 1.21 8.81
N ASP A 110 -11.07 1.26 8.78
CA ASP A 110 -11.94 0.08 8.83
C ASP A 110 -11.70 -0.84 7.63
N ALA A 111 -11.50 -0.26 6.44
CA ALA A 111 -11.17 -1.00 5.23
C ALA A 111 -9.83 -1.75 5.37
N VAL A 112 -8.84 -1.14 6.04
CA VAL A 112 -7.53 -1.77 6.30
C VAL A 112 -7.64 -2.86 7.36
N GLN A 113 -8.41 -2.61 8.43
CA GLN A 113 -8.66 -3.61 9.47
C GLN A 113 -9.36 -4.83 8.88
N LYS A 114 -10.43 -4.63 8.10
CA LYS A 114 -11.14 -5.71 7.41
C LYS A 114 -10.20 -6.49 6.48
N TYR A 115 -9.45 -5.78 5.64
CA TYR A 115 -8.43 -6.38 4.78
C TYR A 115 -7.45 -7.26 5.59
N PHE A 116 -6.92 -6.73 6.70
CA PHE A 116 -5.95 -7.44 7.51
C PHE A 116 -6.55 -8.70 8.15
N CYS A 117 -7.74 -8.59 8.75
CA CYS A 117 -8.47 -9.74 9.30
C CYS A 117 -8.71 -10.84 8.27
N GLU A 118 -9.07 -10.47 7.03
CA GLU A 118 -9.24 -11.45 5.95
C GLU A 118 -7.91 -12.13 5.57
N GLU A 119 -6.78 -11.42 5.62
CA GLU A 119 -5.45 -11.98 5.37
C GLU A 119 -4.94 -12.87 6.50
N LEU A 120 -5.48 -12.77 7.72
CA LEU A 120 -5.12 -13.67 8.84
C LEU A 120 -5.45 -15.14 8.55
N SER A 121 -6.47 -15.39 7.72
CA SER A 121 -6.83 -16.74 7.26
C SER A 121 -5.83 -17.33 6.25
N ARG A 122 -4.87 -16.53 5.79
CA ARG A 122 -3.87 -16.88 4.77
C ARG A 122 -2.47 -16.91 5.38
N GLN A 123 -1.47 -17.14 4.53
CA GLN A 123 -0.07 -17.10 4.95
C GLN A 123 0.37 -15.66 5.24
N ILE A 124 0.44 -15.32 6.53
CA ILE A 124 0.98 -14.05 7.00
C ILE A 124 2.50 -13.99 6.76
N SER A 125 2.94 -12.86 6.21
CA SER A 125 4.35 -12.56 5.95
C SER A 125 4.81 -11.35 6.75
N LEU A 126 6.13 -11.12 6.81
CA LEU A 126 6.71 -9.97 7.50
C LEU A 126 6.14 -8.62 7.03
N LYS A 127 5.69 -8.51 5.77
CA LYS A 127 5.06 -7.28 5.26
C LYS A 127 3.74 -6.99 5.97
N HIS A 128 2.94 -8.03 6.24
CA HIS A 128 1.69 -7.93 6.99
C HIS A 128 1.96 -7.56 8.46
N LEU A 129 2.95 -8.20 9.09
CA LEU A 129 3.32 -7.86 10.47
C LEU A 129 3.79 -6.41 10.60
N ARG A 130 4.52 -5.89 9.61
CA ARG A 130 4.90 -4.46 9.56
C ARG A 130 3.70 -3.53 9.38
N LEU A 131 2.69 -3.93 8.60
CA LEU A 131 1.43 -3.19 8.50
C LEU A 131 0.72 -3.18 9.86
N LEU A 132 0.61 -4.34 10.52
CA LEU A 132 0.00 -4.48 11.84
C LEU A 132 0.68 -3.59 12.90
N HIS A 133 2.01 -3.55 12.92
CA HIS A 133 2.74 -2.66 13.83
C HIS A 133 2.38 -1.18 13.60
N VAL A 134 2.23 -0.75 12.35
CA VAL A 134 1.82 0.64 12.02
C VAL A 134 0.36 0.89 12.40
N MET A 135 -0.53 -0.09 12.18
CA MET A 135 -1.92 -0.01 12.63
C MET A 135 -1.98 0.19 14.15
N HIS A 136 -1.28 -0.64 14.92
CA HIS A 136 -1.21 -0.52 16.38
C HIS A 136 -0.68 0.86 16.82
N LYS A 137 0.46 1.28 16.27
CA LYS A 137 1.16 2.50 16.71
C LYS A 137 0.42 3.80 16.36
N ASN A 138 -0.29 3.83 15.24
CA ASN A 138 -0.90 5.06 14.71
C ASN A 138 -2.42 5.08 14.81
N TYR A 139 -3.04 3.91 14.89
CA TYR A 139 -4.48 3.70 14.90
C TYR A 139 -4.85 2.57 15.88
N PRO A 140 -4.55 2.70 17.18
CA PRO A 140 -4.73 1.62 18.16
C PRO A 140 -6.17 1.10 18.21
N SER A 141 -7.18 1.94 17.95
CA SER A 141 -8.59 1.54 17.84
C SER A 141 -8.89 0.55 16.72
N SER A 142 -7.96 0.38 15.76
CA SER A 142 -8.07 -0.62 14.68
C SER A 142 -7.63 -2.02 15.12
N ILE A 143 -7.13 -2.21 16.33
CA ILE A 143 -6.76 -3.52 16.86
C ILE A 143 -7.98 -4.13 17.56
N ASN A 144 -8.66 -5.07 16.88
CA ASN A 144 -9.84 -5.76 17.43
C ASN A 144 -9.47 -7.11 18.07
N SER A 145 -10.46 -7.78 18.65
CA SER A 145 -10.30 -9.10 19.27
C SER A 145 -9.69 -10.13 18.32
N THR A 146 -10.11 -10.18 17.06
CA THR A 146 -9.56 -11.11 16.06
C THR A 146 -8.06 -10.92 15.85
N ILE A 147 -7.60 -9.67 15.80
CA ILE A 147 -6.17 -9.35 15.68
C ILE A 147 -5.42 -9.72 16.96
N LEU A 148 -6.01 -9.48 18.13
CA LEU A 148 -5.41 -9.87 19.41
C LEU A 148 -5.28 -11.40 19.54
N ASP A 149 -6.29 -12.15 19.13
CA ASP A 149 -6.26 -13.62 19.12
C ASP A 149 -5.16 -14.13 18.19
N PHE A 150 -5.02 -13.54 17.01
CA PHE A 150 -3.88 -13.82 16.13
C PHE A 150 -2.55 -13.54 16.84
N CYS A 151 -2.40 -12.38 17.48
CA CYS A 151 -1.17 -12.05 18.21
C CYS A 151 -0.85 -13.06 19.33
N ARG A 152 -1.85 -13.55 20.08
CA ARG A 152 -1.67 -14.58 21.12
C ARG A 152 -1.13 -15.89 20.55
N SER A 153 -1.58 -16.26 19.36
CA SER A 153 -1.13 -17.46 18.66
C SER A 153 0.21 -17.29 17.93
N ASN A 154 0.72 -16.06 17.80
CA ASN A 154 1.89 -15.73 16.99
C ASN A 154 3.06 -15.23 17.84
N GLY A 155 4.16 -16.01 17.90
CA GLY A 155 5.33 -15.68 18.70
C GLY A 155 6.22 -14.53 18.19
N HIS A 156 5.84 -13.84 17.10
CA HIS A 156 6.66 -12.78 16.53
C HIS A 156 6.76 -11.56 17.48
N PRO A 157 7.93 -10.89 17.59
CA PRO A 157 8.12 -9.75 18.50
C PRO A 157 7.07 -8.64 18.39
N ILE A 158 6.66 -8.29 17.16
CA ILE A 158 5.57 -7.32 16.91
C ILE A 158 4.26 -7.74 17.59
N CYS A 159 3.91 -9.02 17.56
CA CYS A 159 2.68 -9.50 18.18
C CYS A 159 2.76 -9.42 19.71
N LYS A 160 3.93 -9.70 20.29
CA LYS A 160 4.16 -9.55 21.74
C LYS A 160 4.01 -8.10 22.19
N GLU A 161 4.63 -7.16 21.48
CA GLU A 161 4.54 -5.71 21.77
C GLU A 161 3.07 -5.23 21.79
N ILE A 162 2.26 -5.73 20.85
CA ILE A 162 0.82 -5.39 20.76
C ILE A 162 0.04 -5.95 21.95
N LEU A 163 0.35 -7.18 22.39
CA LEU A 163 -0.32 -7.79 23.54
C LEU A 163 0.03 -7.09 24.84
N GLU A 164 1.30 -6.76 25.05
CA GLU A 164 1.78 -6.00 26.21
C GLU A 164 1.03 -4.65 26.29
N SER A 165 1.00 -3.91 25.19
CA SER A 165 0.30 -2.62 25.12
C SER A 165 -1.21 -2.72 25.36
N ALA A 166 -1.84 -3.86 25.04
CA ALA A 166 -3.26 -4.08 25.28
C ALA A 166 -3.57 -4.46 26.73
N MET A 167 -2.60 -5.00 27.47
CA MET A 167 -2.73 -5.32 28.89
C MET A 167 -2.57 -4.07 29.77
N ASP A 168 -1.70 -3.13 29.37
CA ASP A 168 -1.48 -1.86 30.07
C ASP A 168 -2.72 -0.91 30.08
N VAL A 169 -3.77 -1.23 29.33
CA VAL A 169 -5.04 -0.46 29.28
C VAL A 169 -6.09 -1.02 30.26
N VAL A 170 -5.80 -2.16 30.91
CA VAL A 170 -6.73 -2.87 31.80
C VAL A 170 -6.40 -2.67 33.29
N GLU A 171 -5.36 -1.87 33.62
CA GLU A 171 -5.06 -1.39 34.98
C GLU A 171 -5.56 0.05 35.19
#